data_AF-A0A370TG64-F1
#
_entry.id   AF-A0A370TG64-F1
#
_cell.length_a   1.000
_cell.length_b   1.000
_cell.length_c   1.000
_cell.angle_alpha   90.00
_cell.angle_beta   90.00
_cell.angle_gamma   90.00
#
_symmetry.space_group_name_H-M   'P 1'
#
loop_
_entity.id
_entity.type
_entity.pdbx_description
1 polymer ?
#
loop_
_entity_poly.entity_id
_entity_poly.type
_entity_poly.pdbx_seq_one_letter_code
_entity_poly.pdbx_strand_id
1 'polypeptide(L)'
;MRQLRKDDISLEVVEIQRIAHQLTSVLYLLHSSAVSIAHGDLYIDIIVLEISNVDSLSAIEMFEMFGHPEYGNICTATGDCPSSPSAPRYIVQPADLGKVFSWRTGNIKVIDFGQSFRLNNLPPALGTPAHYCSPELLVHNMAGKPSDTWTLACCIFEIRMGEDLFDGLGYDDETLHQRVELLGPMDDSLMYVKLYGFSGSR
;
A
#
# COMPACT_ATOMS: atom_id res chain seq x y z
N MET A 1 -5.28 -0.53 17.62
CA MET A 1 -5.30 -1.19 16.30
C MET A 1 -4.14 -2.17 16.28
N ARG A 2 -4.40 -3.47 16.20
CA ARG A 2 -3.34 -4.44 15.90
C ARG A 2 -3.52 -4.76 14.42
N GLN A 3 -2.86 -3.96 13.57
CA GLN A 3 -2.60 -4.36 12.18
C GLN A 3 -1.95 -5.74 12.29
N LEU A 4 -2.38 -6.71 11.48
CA LEU A 4 -1.75 -8.03 11.44
C LEU A 4 -0.24 -7.79 11.34
N ARG A 5 0.51 -8.12 12.39
CA ARG A 5 1.96 -7.90 12.36
C ARG A 5 2.53 -8.89 11.36
N LYS A 6 3.52 -8.44 10.60
CA LYS A 6 4.27 -9.29 9.64
C LYS A 6 4.75 -10.60 10.30
N ASP A 7 4.97 -10.60 11.62
CA ASP A 7 5.39 -11.76 12.42
C ASP A 7 4.29 -12.79 12.75
N ASP A 8 3.01 -12.40 12.72
CA ASP A 8 1.91 -13.23 13.21
C ASP A 8 1.38 -14.19 12.12
N ILE A 9 1.89 -14.10 10.88
CA ILE A 9 1.50 -14.90 9.71
C ILE A 9 2.75 -15.37 8.96
N SER A 10 3.04 -16.67 8.98
CA SER A 10 4.08 -17.25 8.12
C SER A 10 3.48 -17.70 6.79
N LEU A 11 3.85 -17.03 5.71
CA LEU A 11 3.57 -17.50 4.35
C LEU A 11 4.63 -18.52 3.93
N GLU A 12 4.21 -19.63 3.35
CA GLU A 12 5.13 -20.60 2.75
C GLU A 12 5.82 -20.01 1.51
N VAL A 13 7.02 -20.49 1.18
CA VAL A 13 7.80 -20.01 0.01
C VAL A 13 7.00 -20.10 -1.28
N VAL A 14 6.21 -21.15 -1.45
CA VAL A 14 5.34 -21.34 -2.62
C VAL A 14 4.22 -20.30 -2.66
N GLU A 15 3.65 -19.93 -1.50
CA GLU A 15 2.64 -18.87 -1.40
C GLU A 15 3.25 -17.51 -1.76
N ILE A 16 4.44 -17.21 -1.25
CA ILE A 16 5.18 -15.98 -1.57
C ILE A 16 5.40 -15.84 -3.08
N GLN A 17 5.88 -16.90 -3.74
CA GLN A 17 6.08 -16.91 -5.19
C GLN A 17 4.76 -16.71 -5.96
N ARG A 18 3.69 -17.36 -5.49
CA ARG A 18 2.36 -17.24 -6.10
C ARG A 18 1.79 -15.83 -5.95
N ILE A 19 1.98 -15.18 -4.80
CA ILE A 19 1.58 -13.78 -4.57
C ILE A 19 2.33 -12.85 -5.51
N ALA A 20 3.66 -12.95 -5.57
CA ALA A 20 4.49 -12.13 -6.46
C ALA A 20 4.09 -12.28 -7.94
N HIS A 21 3.81 -13.50 -8.38
CA HIS A 21 3.33 -13.78 -9.73
C HIS A 21 1.97 -13.13 -10.02
N GLN A 22 1.01 -13.25 -9.10
CA GLN A 22 -0.30 -12.62 -9.25
C GLN A 22 -0.20 -11.09 -9.28
N LEU A 23 0.62 -10.51 -8.40
CA LEU A 23 0.81 -9.06 -8.34
C LEU A 23 1.40 -8.52 -9.65
N THR A 24 2.42 -9.21 -10.17
CA THR A 24 3.01 -8.93 -11.49
C THR A 24 1.97 -9.05 -12.60
N SER A 25 1.10 -10.07 -12.54
CA SER A 25 0.04 -10.29 -13.53
C SER A 25 -1.01 -9.17 -13.50
N VAL A 26 -1.36 -8.67 -12.32
CA VAL A 26 -2.29 -7.53 -12.17
C VAL A 26 -1.70 -6.28 -12.82
N LEU A 27 -0.46 -5.93 -12.52
CA LEU A 27 0.18 -4.76 -13.15
C LEU A 27 0.34 -4.94 -14.66
N TYR A 28 0.72 -6.13 -15.13
CA TYR A 28 0.78 -6.43 -16.57
C TYR A 28 -0.56 -6.18 -17.25
N LEU A 29 -1.67 -6.58 -16.63
CA LEU A 29 -3.02 -6.33 -17.14
C LEU A 29 -3.35 -4.82 -17.16
N LEU A 30 -3.10 -4.10 -16.06
CA LEU A 30 -3.37 -2.66 -15.98
C LEU A 30 -2.58 -1.88 -17.03
N HIS A 31 -1.31 -2.23 -17.22
CA HIS A 31 -0.41 -1.59 -18.17
C HIS A 31 -0.63 -2.02 -19.62
N SER A 32 -1.45 -3.04 -19.87
CA SER A 32 -1.76 -3.51 -21.21
C SER A 32 -2.39 -2.39 -22.04
N SER A 33 -2.24 -2.45 -23.37
CA SER A 33 -2.84 -1.46 -24.27
C SER A 33 -4.38 -1.43 -24.22
N ALA A 34 -5.01 -2.50 -23.74
CA ALA A 34 -6.45 -2.59 -23.59
C ALA A 34 -6.98 -1.81 -22.38
N VAL A 35 -6.22 -1.79 -21.28
CA VAL A 35 -6.61 -1.13 -20.02
C VAL A 35 -5.97 0.25 -19.92
N SER A 36 -4.67 0.35 -20.18
CA SER A 36 -3.89 1.58 -20.25
C SER A 36 -3.95 2.45 -18.99
N ILE A 37 -3.85 1.80 -17.82
CA ILE A 37 -3.90 2.41 -16.48
C ILE A 37 -2.58 2.18 -15.77
N ALA A 38 -2.07 3.19 -15.06
CA ALA A 38 -1.11 3.02 -13.97
C ALA A 38 -1.87 3.03 -12.63
N HIS A 39 -1.43 2.20 -11.69
CA HIS A 39 -1.98 2.17 -10.35
C HIS A 39 -1.66 3.47 -9.60
N GLY A 40 -0.40 3.93 -9.69
CA GLY A 40 0.04 5.22 -9.15
C GLY A 40 0.15 5.30 -7.63
N ASP A 41 -0.11 4.21 -6.91
CA ASP A 41 -0.05 4.17 -5.45
C ASP A 41 0.00 2.73 -4.91
N LEU A 42 0.88 1.92 -5.48
CA LEU A 42 0.99 0.51 -5.10
C LEU A 42 1.93 0.33 -3.91
N TYR A 43 1.45 -0.31 -2.84
CA TYR A 43 2.23 -0.70 -1.67
C TYR A 43 1.62 -1.95 -1.01
N ILE A 44 2.30 -2.55 -0.02
CA ILE A 44 1.90 -3.87 0.50
C ILE A 44 0.49 -3.88 1.10
N ASP A 45 0.09 -2.81 1.79
CA ASP A 45 -1.14 -2.77 2.58
C ASP A 45 -2.40 -2.73 1.70
N ILE A 46 -2.27 -2.38 0.42
CA ILE A 46 -3.36 -2.43 -0.55
C ILE A 46 -3.42 -3.77 -1.32
N ILE A 47 -2.56 -4.73 -0.96
CA ILE A 47 -2.59 -6.09 -1.46
C ILE A 47 -3.25 -6.98 -0.40
N VAL A 48 -4.49 -7.40 -0.68
CA VAL A 48 -5.27 -8.20 0.27
C VAL A 48 -5.34 -9.66 -0.16
N LEU A 49 -5.34 -10.57 0.83
CA LEU A 49 -5.55 -11.99 0.60
C LEU A 49 -7.04 -12.26 0.40
N GLU A 50 -7.38 -13.02 -0.64
CA GLU A 50 -8.74 -13.50 -0.83
C GLU A 50 -9.06 -14.59 0.20
N ILE A 51 -10.18 -14.43 0.90
CA ILE A 51 -10.71 -15.37 1.88
C ILE A 51 -11.98 -15.99 1.32
N SER A 52 -12.10 -17.31 1.43
CA SER A 52 -13.31 -18.05 1.03
C SER A 52 -14.32 -18.15 2.18
N ASN A 53 -15.58 -18.48 1.84
CA ASN A 53 -16.65 -18.84 2.79
C ASN A 53 -17.17 -17.73 3.72
N VAL A 54 -16.56 -16.54 3.75
CA VAL A 54 -17.04 -15.43 4.58
C VAL A 54 -18.43 -14.95 4.12
N ASP A 55 -18.65 -14.87 2.81
CA ASP A 55 -19.93 -14.42 2.23
C ASP A 55 -21.11 -15.37 2.52
N SER A 56 -20.82 -16.62 2.87
CA SER A 56 -21.84 -17.63 3.22
C SER A 56 -22.20 -17.64 4.70
N LEU A 57 -21.48 -16.92 5.56
CA LEU A 57 -21.76 -16.87 6.99
C LEU A 57 -22.99 -16.02 7.27
N SER A 58 -23.90 -16.56 8.09
CA SER A 58 -24.94 -15.76 8.74
C SER A 58 -24.31 -14.82 9.78
N ALA A 59 -25.07 -13.79 10.17
CA ALA A 59 -24.64 -12.88 11.24
C ALA A 59 -24.36 -13.61 12.56
N ILE A 60 -25.11 -14.68 12.85
CA ILE A 60 -24.93 -15.49 14.06
C ILE A 60 -23.57 -16.21 14.01
N GLU A 61 -23.28 -16.90 12.91
CA GLU A 61 -22.00 -17.59 12.71
C GLU A 61 -20.82 -16.61 12.74
N MET A 62 -20.98 -15.40 12.18
CA MET A 62 -19.97 -14.34 12.30
C MET A 62 -19.72 -13.95 13.76
N PHE A 63 -20.77 -13.80 14.58
CA PHE A 63 -20.59 -13.47 16.00
C PHE A 63 -20.01 -14.63 16.82
N GLU A 64 -20.37 -15.88 16.52
CA GLU A 64 -19.75 -17.04 17.16
C GLU A 64 -18.26 -17.13 16.85
N MET A 65 -17.87 -16.80 15.61
CA MET A 65 -16.49 -16.81 15.16
C MET A 65 -15.67 -15.65 15.72
N PHE A 66 -16.12 -14.42 15.46
CA PHE A 66 -15.34 -13.22 15.76
C PHE A 66 -15.61 -12.68 17.17
N GLY A 67 -16.71 -13.09 17.80
CA GLY A 67 -17.25 -12.46 18.99
C GLY A 67 -18.28 -11.40 18.65
N HIS A 68 -19.01 -10.92 19.67
CA HIS A 68 -19.85 -9.74 19.51
C HIS A 68 -19.00 -8.48 19.38
N PRO A 69 -19.43 -7.46 18.60
CA PRO A 69 -18.70 -6.22 18.46
C PRO A 69 -18.49 -5.54 19.82
N GLU A 70 -17.24 -5.19 20.11
CA GLU A 70 -16.89 -4.40 21.28
C GLU A 70 -16.87 -2.92 20.90
N TYR A 71 -17.57 -2.10 21.68
CA TYR A 71 -17.75 -0.68 21.41
C TYR A 71 -16.89 0.16 22.35
N GLY A 72 -16.26 1.20 21.81
CA GLY A 72 -15.56 2.22 22.56
C GLY A 72 -16.27 3.57 22.48
N ASN A 73 -16.24 4.34 23.55
CA ASN A 73 -16.72 5.71 23.56
C ASN A 73 -15.76 6.63 22.81
N ILE A 74 -16.30 7.67 22.18
CA ILE A 74 -15.53 8.72 21.53
C ILE A 74 -15.61 9.97 22.40
N CYS A 75 -14.45 10.57 22.65
CA CYS A 75 -14.33 11.87 23.30
C CYS A 75 -13.64 12.83 22.35
N THR A 76 -13.99 14.11 22.43
CA THR A 76 -13.21 15.18 21.81
C THR A 76 -11.83 15.28 22.47
N ALA A 77 -10.91 16.04 21.87
CA ALA A 77 -9.62 16.34 22.48
C ALA A 77 -9.74 17.04 23.86
N THR A 78 -10.87 17.66 24.15
CA THR A 78 -11.19 18.29 25.45
C THR A 78 -11.80 17.32 26.46
N GLY A 79 -12.10 16.08 26.08
CA GLY A 79 -12.69 15.04 26.94
C GLY A 79 -14.23 14.99 26.91
N ASP A 80 -14.88 15.86 26.14
CA ASP A 80 -16.34 15.94 26.08
C ASP A 80 -16.92 14.93 25.07
N CYS A 81 -18.21 14.60 25.21
CA CYS A 81 -18.92 13.84 24.19
C CYS A 81 -19.09 14.69 22.91
N PRO A 82 -18.87 14.11 21.71
CA PRO A 82 -19.09 14.81 20.45
C PRO A 82 -20.54 15.28 20.32
N SER A 83 -20.74 16.59 20.14
CA SER A 83 -22.07 17.21 20.05
C SER A 83 -22.61 17.34 18.61
N SER A 84 -21.74 17.15 17.61
CA SER A 84 -22.11 17.26 16.20
C SER A 84 -22.89 16.02 15.73
N PRO A 85 -24.01 16.17 15.00
CA PRO A 85 -24.73 15.05 14.39
C PRO A 85 -23.87 14.23 13.40
N SER A 86 -22.84 14.85 12.83
CA SER A 86 -21.92 14.21 11.88
C SER A 86 -20.75 13.49 12.57
N ALA A 87 -20.60 13.63 13.89
CA ALA A 87 -19.56 12.92 14.62
C ALA A 87 -19.95 11.44 14.80
N PRO A 88 -19.01 10.50 14.61
CA PRO A 88 -19.25 9.11 14.98
C PRO A 88 -19.64 9.00 16.46
N ARG A 89 -20.59 8.14 16.77
CA ARG A 89 -21.13 7.99 18.14
C ARG A 89 -20.30 7.05 19.01
N TYR A 90 -19.64 6.10 18.37
CA TYR A 90 -18.81 5.08 19.00
C TYR A 90 -17.79 4.58 17.98
N ILE A 91 -16.72 3.99 18.48
CA ILE A 91 -15.81 3.17 17.69
C ILE A 91 -16.13 1.69 17.93
N VAL A 92 -15.78 0.85 16.97
CA VAL A 92 -15.88 -0.60 17.10
C VAL A 92 -14.48 -1.17 17.06
N GLN A 93 -14.16 -2.07 17.99
CA GLN A 93 -12.89 -2.80 17.99
C GLN A 93 -12.80 -3.66 16.72
N PRO A 94 -11.67 -3.62 15.97
CA PRO A 94 -11.49 -4.48 14.80
C PRO A 94 -11.56 -5.96 15.17
N ALA A 95 -12.25 -6.75 14.33
CA ALA A 95 -12.28 -8.20 14.48
C ALA A 95 -10.90 -8.82 14.25
N ASP A 96 -10.60 -9.90 14.96
CA ASP A 96 -9.38 -10.68 14.76
C ASP A 96 -9.48 -11.53 13.49
N LEU A 97 -8.93 -11.02 12.40
CA LEU A 97 -8.88 -11.69 11.10
C LEU A 97 -7.94 -12.90 11.07
N GLY A 98 -7.07 -13.08 12.07
CA GLY A 98 -6.25 -14.29 12.21
C GLY A 98 -7.10 -15.57 12.28
N LYS A 99 -8.32 -15.46 12.81
CA LYS A 99 -9.29 -16.58 12.90
C LYS A 99 -9.71 -17.16 11.56
N VAL A 100 -9.66 -16.36 10.48
CA VAL A 100 -10.03 -16.78 9.12
C VAL A 100 -8.82 -16.93 8.20
N PHE A 101 -7.60 -16.81 8.73
CA PHE A 101 -6.38 -16.91 7.92
C PHE A 101 -6.24 -18.28 7.21
N SER A 102 -6.78 -19.35 7.81
CA SER A 102 -6.80 -20.69 7.23
C SER A 102 -7.75 -20.82 6.02
N TRP A 103 -8.66 -19.86 5.82
CA TRP A 103 -9.65 -19.87 4.72
C TRP A 103 -9.17 -19.11 3.48
N ARG A 104 -7.95 -18.59 3.51
CA ARG A 104 -7.34 -17.92 2.37
C ARG A 104 -7.25 -18.87 1.18
N THR A 105 -7.51 -18.37 -0.01
CA THR A 105 -7.48 -19.17 -1.27
C THR A 105 -6.08 -19.25 -1.88
N GLY A 106 -5.13 -18.47 -1.33
CA GLY A 106 -3.84 -18.20 -1.93
C GLY A 106 -3.90 -17.22 -3.11
N ASN A 107 -5.07 -16.66 -3.42
CA ASN A 107 -5.18 -15.56 -4.36
C ASN A 107 -5.03 -14.21 -3.65
N ILE A 108 -4.60 -13.21 -4.41
CA ILE A 108 -4.60 -11.82 -3.95
C ILE A 108 -5.63 -11.00 -4.72
N LYS A 109 -6.04 -9.88 -4.12
CA LYS A 109 -6.72 -8.79 -4.82
C LYS A 109 -5.94 -7.50 -4.53
N VAL A 110 -5.77 -6.68 -5.56
CA VAL A 110 -5.27 -5.30 -5.39
C VAL A 110 -6.50 -4.42 -5.20
N ILE A 111 -6.51 -3.63 -4.14
CA ILE A 111 -7.58 -2.69 -3.81
C ILE A 111 -7.08 -1.25 -3.97
N ASP A 112 -7.99 -0.29 -3.76
CA ASP A 112 -7.70 1.14 -3.76
C ASP A 112 -7.12 1.72 -5.06
N PHE A 113 -8.00 1.92 -6.05
CA PHE A 113 -7.69 2.59 -7.31
C PHE A 113 -7.93 4.11 -7.24
N GLY A 114 -8.01 4.70 -6.05
CA GLY A 114 -8.34 6.12 -5.87
C GLY A 114 -7.34 7.07 -6.54
N GLN A 115 -6.08 6.65 -6.62
CA GLN A 115 -4.97 7.40 -7.24
C GLN A 115 -4.58 6.87 -8.62
N SER A 116 -5.30 5.90 -9.15
CA SER A 116 -5.02 5.33 -10.47
C SER A 116 -5.39 6.30 -11.59
N PHE A 117 -4.58 6.30 -12.63
CA PHE A 117 -4.71 7.23 -13.74
C PHE A 117 -4.48 6.54 -15.08
N ARG A 118 -5.07 7.11 -16.13
CA ARG A 118 -4.79 6.64 -17.49
C ARG A 118 -3.39 7.09 -17.88
N LEU A 119 -2.64 6.21 -18.53
CA LEU A 119 -1.26 6.49 -18.94
C LEU A 119 -1.13 7.64 -19.95
N ASN A 120 -2.22 8.05 -20.59
CA ASN A 120 -2.28 9.22 -21.48
C ASN A 120 -2.77 10.50 -20.78
N ASN A 121 -3.03 10.45 -19.47
CA ASN A 121 -3.53 11.56 -18.67
C ASN A 121 -2.87 11.53 -17.29
N LEU A 122 -1.64 12.03 -17.21
CA LEU A 122 -0.84 12.01 -15.99
C LEU A 122 -1.43 12.95 -14.94
N PRO A 123 -1.48 12.53 -13.66
CA PRO A 123 -1.88 13.39 -12.57
C PRO A 123 -0.78 14.43 -12.29
N PRO A 124 -1.15 15.59 -11.74
CA PRO A 124 -0.18 16.63 -11.38
C PRO A 124 0.70 16.25 -10.18
N ALA A 125 0.25 15.33 -9.32
CA ALA A 125 1.00 14.77 -8.20
C ALA A 125 0.34 13.46 -7.73
N LEU A 126 1.12 12.61 -7.06
CA LEU A 126 0.64 11.38 -6.42
C LEU A 126 0.96 11.41 -4.93
N GLY A 127 0.13 10.70 -4.15
CA GLY A 127 0.28 10.60 -2.69
C GLY A 127 1.08 9.40 -2.21
N THR A 128 1.86 8.75 -3.09
CA THR A 128 2.56 7.51 -2.75
C THR A 128 3.51 7.69 -1.57
N PRO A 129 3.54 6.77 -0.59
CA PRO A 129 4.48 6.84 0.51
C PRO A 129 5.93 6.85 0.02
N ALA A 130 6.79 7.69 0.62
CA ALA A 130 8.14 7.96 0.14
C ALA A 130 9.05 6.72 -0.02
N HIS A 131 8.85 5.68 0.80
CA HIS A 131 9.62 4.42 0.72
C HIS A 131 9.24 3.53 -0.46
N TYR A 132 8.03 3.68 -1.00
CA TYR A 132 7.60 3.02 -2.24
C TYR A 132 7.82 3.90 -3.48
N CYS A 133 8.04 5.20 -3.32
CA CYS A 133 8.24 6.09 -4.46
C CYS A 133 9.43 5.67 -5.32
N SER A 134 9.27 5.74 -6.64
CA SER A 134 10.38 5.56 -7.56
C SER A 134 11.29 6.80 -7.58
N PRO A 135 12.56 6.67 -8.00
CA PRO A 135 13.48 7.80 -8.11
C PRO A 135 12.90 8.93 -8.97
N GLU A 136 12.30 8.61 -10.12
CA GLU A 136 11.71 9.61 -11.02
C GLU A 136 10.47 10.29 -10.43
N LEU A 137 9.71 9.59 -9.57
CA LEU A 137 8.60 10.18 -8.84
C LEU A 137 9.10 11.17 -7.77
N LEU A 138 10.14 10.80 -7.02
CA LEU A 138 10.72 11.69 -6.01
C LEU A 138 11.43 12.91 -6.62
N VAL A 139 12.11 12.73 -7.75
CA VAL A 139 12.94 13.79 -8.34
C VAL A 139 12.15 14.68 -9.30
N HIS A 140 11.23 14.10 -10.07
CA HIS A 140 10.53 14.81 -11.14
C HIS A 140 9.01 14.79 -11.00
N ASN A 141 8.47 14.15 -9.96
CA ASN A 141 7.03 13.97 -9.78
C ASN A 141 6.39 13.30 -11.03
N MET A 142 7.16 12.41 -11.67
CA MET A 142 6.72 11.67 -12.85
C MET A 142 6.28 10.27 -12.46
N ALA A 143 5.08 9.91 -12.89
CA ALA A 143 4.49 8.61 -12.63
C ALA A 143 4.03 7.92 -13.91
N GLY A 144 4.05 6.60 -13.90
CA GLY A 144 3.56 5.77 -14.99
C GLY A 144 3.90 4.30 -14.80
N LYS A 145 4.04 3.57 -15.90
CA LYS A 145 4.43 2.15 -15.85
C LYS A 145 5.75 1.90 -15.09
N PRO A 146 6.81 2.72 -15.27
CA PRO A 146 8.07 2.51 -14.56
C PRO A 146 7.92 2.68 -13.04
N SER A 147 7.16 3.68 -12.59
CA SER A 147 6.94 3.88 -11.15
C SER A 147 6.16 2.73 -10.52
N ASP A 148 5.14 2.19 -11.21
CA ASP A 148 4.44 0.98 -10.76
C ASP A 148 5.35 -0.27 -10.77
N THR A 149 6.34 -0.32 -11.66
CA THR A 149 7.30 -1.43 -11.72
C THR A 149 8.30 -1.34 -10.56
N TRP A 150 8.67 -0.13 -10.16
CA TRP A 150 9.48 0.10 -8.97
C TRP A 150 8.74 -0.33 -7.70
N THR A 151 7.51 0.13 -7.51
CA THR A 151 6.68 -0.25 -6.35
C THR A 151 6.45 -1.76 -6.30
N LEU A 152 6.24 -2.41 -7.46
CA LEU A 152 6.19 -3.87 -7.56
C LEU A 152 7.44 -4.55 -6.98
N ALA A 153 8.64 -4.05 -7.30
CA ALA A 153 9.88 -4.60 -6.79
C ALA A 153 9.99 -4.45 -5.27
N CYS A 154 9.64 -3.28 -4.73
CA CYS A 154 9.56 -3.05 -3.29
C CYS A 154 8.58 -4.03 -2.61
N CYS A 155 7.36 -4.17 -3.13
CA CYS A 155 6.36 -5.09 -2.60
C CYS A 155 6.85 -6.54 -2.62
N ILE A 156 7.44 -7.01 -3.74
CA ILE A 156 7.95 -8.38 -3.84
C ILE A 156 9.07 -8.61 -2.83
N PHE A 157 9.98 -7.65 -2.66
CA PHE A 157 11.04 -7.74 -1.66
C PHE A 157 10.44 -7.87 -0.26
N GLU A 158 9.49 -7.02 0.09
CA GLU A 158 8.88 -7.00 1.41
C GLU A 158 8.07 -8.27 1.72
N ILE A 159 7.32 -8.80 0.75
CA ILE A 159 6.63 -10.10 0.89
C ILE A 159 7.65 -11.22 1.18
N ARG A 160 8.87 -11.12 0.63
CA ARG A 160 9.91 -12.15 0.77
C ARG A 160 10.70 -12.00 2.06
N MET A 161 10.95 -10.78 2.51
CA MET A 161 11.88 -10.47 3.59
C MET A 161 11.17 -10.12 4.90
N GLY A 162 9.89 -9.76 4.85
CA GLY A 162 9.14 -9.29 6.02
C GLY A 162 9.51 -7.87 6.45
N GLU A 163 10.33 -7.16 5.68
CA GLU A 163 10.82 -5.82 5.98
C GLU A 163 10.86 -4.97 4.71
N ASP A 164 10.78 -3.66 4.87
CA ASP A 164 10.71 -2.72 3.76
C ASP A 164 12.07 -2.67 3.04
N LEU A 165 12.06 -2.51 1.71
CA LEU A 165 13.31 -2.43 0.94
C LEU A 165 14.09 -1.12 1.23
N PHE A 166 13.37 -0.05 1.52
CA PHE A 166 13.89 1.26 1.87
C PHE A 166 13.14 1.76 3.10
N ASP A 167 13.84 2.41 4.03
CA ASP A 167 13.23 2.94 5.25
C ASP A 167 12.47 4.25 4.93
N GLY A 168 11.20 4.29 5.30
CA GLY A 168 10.30 5.43 5.09
C GLY A 168 10.29 6.46 6.20
N LEU A 169 11.07 6.27 7.27
CA LEU A 169 11.13 7.20 8.41
C LEU A 169 11.99 8.46 8.13
N GLY A 170 12.71 8.48 7.01
CA GLY A 170 13.56 9.59 6.61
C GLY A 170 12.89 10.60 5.67
N TYR A 171 13.51 11.78 5.53
CA TYR A 171 13.14 12.75 4.49
C TYR A 171 13.47 12.20 3.08
N ASP A 172 12.89 12.77 2.03
CA ASP A 172 13.10 12.33 0.64
C ASP A 172 14.58 12.13 0.28
N ASP A 173 15.47 13.00 0.79
CA ASP A 173 16.92 12.91 0.57
C ASP A 173 17.57 11.67 1.18
N GLU A 174 17.12 11.23 2.36
CA GLU A 174 17.61 10.02 3.02
C GLU A 174 17.15 8.77 2.27
N THR A 175 15.89 8.76 1.81
CA THR A 175 15.39 7.65 0.98
C THR A 175 16.14 7.56 -0.35
N LEU A 176 16.52 8.70 -0.96
CA LEU A 176 17.33 8.73 -2.18
C LEU A 176 18.76 8.22 -1.93
N HIS A 177 19.34 8.55 -0.78
CA HIS A 177 20.66 8.06 -0.39
C HIS A 177 20.69 6.52 -0.29
N GLN A 178 19.70 5.92 0.37
CA GLN A 178 19.58 4.46 0.47
C GLN A 178 19.50 3.78 -0.91
N ARG A 179 18.77 4.37 -1.85
CA ARG A 179 18.69 3.87 -3.24
C ARG A 179 20.04 3.90 -3.93
N VAL A 180 20.80 4.99 -3.77
CA VAL A 180 22.13 5.13 -4.34
C VAL A 180 23.12 4.15 -3.72
N GLU A 181 23.04 3.95 -2.40
CA GLU A 181 23.89 2.99 -1.68
C GLU A 181 23.63 1.56 -2.14
N LEU A 182 22.36 1.18 -2.31
CA LEU A 182 21.97 -0.19 -2.69
C LEU A 182 22.13 -0.47 -4.19
N LEU A 183 21.73 0.46 -5.06
CA LEU A 183 21.61 0.24 -6.51
C LEU A 183 22.71 0.93 -7.32
N GLY A 184 23.55 1.75 -6.68
CA GLY A 184 24.56 2.57 -7.33
C GLY A 184 24.07 3.98 -7.70
N PRO A 185 24.97 4.83 -8.24
CA PRO A 185 24.65 6.20 -8.59
C PRO A 185 23.51 6.28 -9.61
N MET A 186 22.61 7.25 -9.43
CA MET A 186 21.58 7.53 -10.42
C MET A 186 22.23 8.10 -11.69
N ASP A 187 21.58 7.87 -12.83
CA ASP A 187 21.95 8.50 -14.09
C ASP A 187 21.99 10.04 -13.94
N ASP A 188 23.02 10.67 -14.50
CA ASP A 188 23.21 12.13 -14.47
C ASP A 188 21.97 12.90 -14.97
N SER A 189 21.19 12.30 -15.87
CA SER A 189 19.93 12.85 -16.38
C SER A 189 18.84 13.04 -15.32
N LEU A 190 18.84 12.22 -14.27
CA LEU A 190 17.95 12.37 -13.10
C LEU A 190 18.48 13.45 -12.13
N MET A 191 19.81 13.53 -11.97
CA MET A 191 20.45 14.44 -11.00
C MET A 191 20.44 15.92 -11.43
N TYR A 192 20.44 16.21 -12.73
CA TYR A 192 20.61 17.57 -13.25
C TYR A 192 19.47 18.54 -12.90
N VAL A 193 18.26 18.06 -12.57
CA VAL A 193 17.08 18.93 -12.41
C VAL A 193 16.88 19.45 -10.98
N LYS A 194 17.32 18.70 -9.95
CA LYS A 194 17.15 19.10 -8.54
C LYS A 194 17.96 20.35 -8.18
N LEU A 195 19.08 20.59 -8.89
CA LEU A 195 19.94 21.77 -8.70
C LEU A 195 19.41 23.06 -9.35
N TYR A 196 18.49 22.98 -10.31
CA TYR A 196 17.94 24.14 -11.01
C TYR A 196 16.47 24.44 -10.69
N GLY A 197 15.79 23.60 -9.89
CA GLY A 197 14.41 23.84 -9.43
C GLY A 197 14.26 24.85 -8.28
N PHE A 198 15.35 25.27 -7.64
CA PHE A 198 15.38 26.26 -6.56
C PHE A 198 15.64 27.70 -7.08
N SER A 199 14.98 28.10 -8.16
CA SER A 199 14.97 29.51 -8.60
C SER A 199 13.55 30.06 -8.75
N GLY A 200 13.09 30.76 -7.71
CA GLY A 200 11.88 31.59 -7.67
C GLY A 200 10.73 30.91 -6.94
N SER A 201 10.20 31.42 -5.83
CA SER A 201 9.85 32.81 -5.53
C SER A 201 10.01 33.14 -4.04
N ARG A 202 10.59 34.32 -3.77
CA ARG A 202 10.39 35.06 -2.51
C ARG A 202 9.00 35.66 -2.47
#